data_AF-A0A3P8DY71-F1
#
_entry.id   AF-A0A3P8DY71-F1
#
_cell.length_a   1.000
_cell.length_b   1.000
_cell.length_c   1.000
_cell.angle_alpha   90.00
_cell.angle_beta   90.00
_cell.angle_gamma   90.00
#
_symmetry.space_group_name_H-M   'P 1'
#
loop_
_entity.id
_entity.type
_entity.pdbx_description
1 polymer ?
#
loop_
_entity_poly.entity_id
_entity_poly.type
_entity_poly.pdbx_seq_one_letter_code
_entity_poly.pdbx_strand_id
1 'polypeptide(L)'
;MATCQIEKNMATIRASIFCYLTNTKDVLKKNLTITKMFWDNTVCDYTYVRRNISDTISSVGQNMTLFTVLRHPIDRFLSGYVDKCYNELTYFNEEERCFGCKYDMGCFLEKLQTLFLHNVRMTVDWKNPIYQHYLRHFAPQTWYCEFKKHKSKYVFVHYNNGPNGTEGIADDFDKIFEQAQIPRDIRSTIHREMMSSSLLIYVTRRRQDVGLAVGVELISRCVPPLTHSVLSEFVLSTIGSCNDHGAA
;
A
#
# COMPACT_ATOMS: atom_id res chain seq x y z
N MET A 1 -8.10 12.13 10.67
CA MET A 1 -7.91 11.53 9.32
C MET A 1 -7.13 10.23 9.45
N ALA A 2 -7.34 9.28 8.53
CA ALA A 2 -6.58 8.04 8.40
C ALA A 2 -6.34 7.68 6.91
N THR A 3 -5.31 6.89 6.61
CA THR A 3 -5.16 6.23 5.29
C THR A 3 -5.04 4.72 5.44
N CYS A 4 -5.44 3.95 4.44
CA CYS A 4 -4.98 2.57 4.36
C CYS A 4 -3.65 2.50 3.63
N GLN A 5 -2.67 1.79 4.19
CA GLN A 5 -1.39 1.56 3.52
C GLN A 5 -1.36 0.23 2.81
N ILE A 6 -1.22 0.33 1.51
CA ILE A 6 -0.97 -0.77 0.60
C ILE A 6 0.48 -0.64 0.12
N GLU A 7 1.25 -1.72 0.23
CA GLU A 7 2.62 -1.73 -0.26
C GLU A 7 2.69 -1.44 -1.77
N LYS A 8 3.79 -0.83 -2.18
CA LYS A 8 4.08 -0.41 -3.57
C LYS A 8 3.14 0.67 -4.16
N ASN A 9 2.28 1.26 -3.33
CA ASN A 9 1.45 2.41 -3.67
C ASN A 9 1.91 3.66 -2.93
N MET A 10 3.17 4.10 -3.07
CA MET A 10 3.74 5.24 -2.30
C MET A 10 3.71 5.03 -0.76
N ALA A 11 3.84 3.78 -0.31
CA ALA A 11 3.77 3.43 1.11
C ALA A 11 4.81 4.15 1.97
N THR A 12 6.04 4.30 1.48
CA THR A 12 7.14 4.99 2.18
C THR A 12 6.87 6.49 2.34
N ILE A 13 6.40 7.17 1.29
CA ILE A 13 6.11 8.61 1.38
C ILE A 13 4.92 8.87 2.28
N ARG A 14 3.86 8.05 2.20
CA ARG A 14 2.72 8.17 3.13
C ARG A 14 3.14 7.99 4.58
N ALA A 15 4.02 7.01 4.84
CA ALA A 15 4.59 6.79 6.16
C ALA A 15 5.28 8.04 6.70
N SER A 16 6.18 8.62 5.89
CA SER A 16 6.93 9.83 6.24
C SER A 16 6.03 11.05 6.42
N ILE A 17 4.97 11.19 5.62
CA ILE A 17 3.98 12.26 5.77
C ILE A 17 3.22 12.12 7.09
N PHE A 18 2.71 10.93 7.42
CA PHE A 18 1.98 10.72 8.68
C PHE A 18 2.90 10.91 9.90
N CYS A 19 4.15 10.44 9.80
CA CYS A 19 5.18 10.74 10.78
C CYS A 19 5.38 12.26 10.98
N TYR A 20 5.53 13.01 9.89
CA TYR A 20 5.65 14.47 9.93
C TYR A 20 4.43 15.16 10.55
N LEU A 21 3.22 14.69 10.25
CA LEU A 21 1.98 15.23 10.82
C LEU A 21 1.84 14.95 12.32
N THR A 22 2.32 13.81 12.81
CA THR A 22 2.23 13.45 14.23
C THR A 22 3.35 14.04 15.09
N ASN A 23 4.57 14.12 14.56
CA ASN A 23 5.77 14.51 15.32
C ASN A 23 6.52 15.70 14.69
N THR A 24 5.77 16.70 14.19
CA THR A 24 6.33 17.84 13.43
C THR A 24 7.52 18.49 14.13
N LYS A 25 7.42 18.73 15.45
CA LYS A 25 8.49 19.38 16.24
C LYS A 25 9.79 18.59 16.23
N ASP A 26 9.71 17.26 16.37
CA ASP A 26 10.90 16.39 16.42
C ASP A 26 11.53 16.21 15.04
N VAL A 27 10.70 16.12 13.99
CA VAL A 27 11.17 16.10 12.60
C VAL A 27 11.97 17.36 12.28
N LEU A 28 11.41 18.53 12.62
CA LEU A 28 12.07 19.82 12.41
C LEU A 28 13.34 19.96 13.26
N LYS A 29 13.32 19.54 14.53
CA LYS A 29 14.48 19.61 15.43
C LYS A 29 15.67 18.76 14.94
N LYS A 30 15.41 17.62 14.28
CA LYS A 30 16.45 16.77 13.70
C LYS A 30 16.86 17.16 12.28
N ASN A 31 16.35 18.27 11.74
CA ASN A 31 16.56 18.67 10.34
C ASN A 31 16.20 17.56 9.33
N LEU A 32 15.21 16.73 9.68
CA LEU A 32 14.68 15.70 8.79
C LEU A 32 13.60 16.30 7.89
N THR A 33 13.47 15.76 6.68
CA THR A 33 12.40 16.11 5.74
C THR A 33 11.62 14.86 5.37
N ILE A 34 10.40 15.03 4.83
CA ILE A 34 9.53 13.89 4.43
C ILE A 34 10.28 12.98 3.45
N THR A 35 11.06 13.57 2.54
CA THR A 35 11.89 12.87 1.55
C THR A 35 13.28 12.46 2.04
N LYS A 36 13.57 12.62 3.33
CA LYS A 36 14.80 12.09 3.96
C LYS A 36 14.51 11.12 5.10
N MET A 37 13.25 11.05 5.53
CA MET A 37 12.81 10.09 6.54
C MET A 37 12.58 8.72 5.90
N PHE A 38 13.20 7.74 6.53
CA PHE A 38 13.14 6.31 6.28
C PHE A 38 13.01 5.58 7.62
N TRP A 39 12.86 4.25 7.56
CA TRP A 39 12.62 3.40 8.73
C TRP A 39 13.80 3.37 9.72
N ASP A 40 15.03 3.60 9.27
CA ASP A 40 16.27 3.54 10.06
C ASP A 40 16.62 4.88 10.72
N ASN A 41 16.07 5.98 10.23
CA ASN A 41 16.34 7.33 10.72
C ASN A 41 15.08 8.11 11.15
N THR A 42 13.91 7.46 11.15
CA THR A 42 12.63 8.07 11.56
C THR A 42 12.65 8.43 13.05
N VAL A 43 11.99 9.54 13.38
CA VAL A 43 11.71 9.96 14.77
C VAL A 43 10.39 9.42 15.30
N CYS A 44 9.59 8.83 14.43
CA CYS A 44 8.25 8.38 14.78
C CYS A 44 8.24 6.89 15.11
N ASP A 45 7.57 6.56 16.21
CA ASP A 45 7.27 5.18 16.57
C ASP A 45 6.03 4.66 15.81
N TYR A 46 5.55 3.46 16.14
CA TYR A 46 4.37 2.86 15.52
C TYR A 46 3.06 3.14 16.30
N THR A 47 3.04 4.09 17.23
CA THR A 47 1.88 4.34 18.10
C THR A 47 0.68 4.93 17.36
N TYR A 48 0.87 5.52 16.18
CA TYR A 48 -0.22 5.98 15.33
C TYR A 48 -0.78 4.86 14.42
N VAL A 49 -0.24 3.64 14.49
CA VAL A 49 -0.69 2.49 13.69
C VAL A 49 -1.75 1.66 14.41
N ARG A 50 -2.80 1.24 13.70
CA ARG A 50 -3.73 0.19 14.18
C ARG A 50 -3.75 -0.99 13.23
N ARG A 51 -4.59 -1.97 13.54
CA ARG A 51 -4.75 -3.19 12.75
C ARG A 51 -6.16 -3.43 12.24
N ASN A 52 -7.08 -2.47 12.27
CA ASN A 52 -8.37 -2.60 11.60
C ASN A 52 -9.13 -1.27 11.62
N ILE A 53 -10.18 -1.20 10.79
CA ILE A 53 -11.02 0.00 10.72
C ILE A 53 -11.74 0.25 12.04
N SER A 54 -12.12 -0.78 12.80
CA SER A 54 -12.78 -0.62 14.10
C SER A 54 -11.87 0.14 15.09
N ASP A 55 -10.62 -0.29 15.25
CA ASP A 55 -9.62 0.36 16.10
C ASP A 55 -9.30 1.78 15.62
N THR A 56 -9.36 2.01 14.31
CA THR A 56 -9.19 3.35 13.71
C THR A 56 -10.33 4.26 14.14
N ILE A 57 -11.57 3.79 14.02
CA ILE A 57 -12.77 4.54 14.41
C ILE A 57 -12.72 4.86 15.91
N SER A 58 -12.32 3.90 16.75
CA SER A 58 -12.15 4.12 18.19
C SER A 58 -11.10 5.19 18.51
N SER A 59 -10.10 5.36 17.65
CA SER A 59 -8.98 6.29 17.90
C SER A 59 -9.18 7.68 17.29
N VAL A 60 -9.82 7.76 16.12
CA VAL A 60 -9.90 8.99 15.29
C VAL A 60 -11.34 9.50 15.16
N GLY A 61 -12.33 8.67 15.51
CA GLY A 61 -13.74 8.97 15.36
C GLY A 61 -14.33 8.52 14.03
N GLN A 62 -15.65 8.41 14.00
CA GLN A 62 -16.38 7.84 12.86
C GLN A 62 -16.46 8.77 11.64
N ASN A 63 -16.36 10.09 11.86
CA ASN A 63 -16.39 11.11 10.81
C ASN A 63 -15.00 11.44 10.25
N MET A 64 -14.03 10.53 10.42
CA MET A 64 -12.67 10.75 9.90
C MET A 64 -12.64 10.79 8.37
N THR A 65 -11.83 11.69 7.81
CA THR A 65 -11.39 11.57 6.41
C THR A 65 -10.57 10.28 6.26
N LEU A 66 -11.06 9.33 5.48
CA LEU A 66 -10.40 8.06 5.20
C LEU A 66 -10.04 7.97 3.73
N PHE A 67 -8.76 7.73 3.42
CA PHE A 67 -8.31 7.64 2.04
C PHE A 67 -7.30 6.51 1.81
N THR A 68 -6.97 6.25 0.55
CA THR A 68 -5.89 5.35 0.17
C THR A 68 -5.41 5.66 -1.24
N VAL A 69 -4.20 5.23 -1.58
CA VAL A 69 -3.67 5.38 -2.94
C VAL A 69 -3.81 4.05 -3.66
N LEU A 70 -4.44 4.09 -4.83
CA LEU A 70 -4.55 2.96 -5.74
C LEU A 70 -3.57 3.15 -6.89
N ARG A 71 -2.94 2.05 -7.31
CA ARG A 71 -2.03 2.04 -8.46
C ARG A 71 -2.53 1.08 -9.51
N HIS A 72 -2.21 1.32 -10.77
CA HIS A 72 -2.49 0.34 -11.82
C HIS A 72 -1.86 -1.02 -11.45
N PRO A 73 -2.61 -2.14 -11.49
CA PRO A 73 -2.11 -3.43 -10.97
C PRO A 73 -0.81 -3.91 -11.62
N ILE A 74 -0.67 -3.71 -12.93
CA ILE A 74 0.54 -4.11 -13.69
C ILE A 74 1.74 -3.26 -13.24
N ASP A 75 1.59 -1.94 -13.16
CA ASP A 75 2.65 -1.03 -12.73
C ASP A 75 3.10 -1.34 -11.31
N ARG A 76 2.14 -1.65 -10.42
CA ARG A 76 2.42 -2.05 -9.05
C ARG A 76 3.20 -3.37 -9.02
N PHE A 77 2.77 -4.36 -9.79
CA PHE A 77 3.44 -5.65 -9.90
C PHE A 77 4.88 -5.50 -10.40
N LEU A 78 5.09 -4.81 -11.52
CA LEU A 78 6.42 -4.59 -12.11
C LEU A 78 7.34 -3.82 -11.15
N SER A 79 6.81 -2.77 -10.50
CA SER A 79 7.55 -2.03 -9.46
C SER A 79 7.88 -2.90 -8.26
N GLY A 80 7.01 -3.84 -7.89
CA GLY A 80 7.24 -4.84 -6.85
C GLY A 80 8.34 -5.82 -7.25
N TYR A 81 8.24 -6.40 -8.44
CA TYR A 81 9.16 -7.41 -8.95
C TYR A 81 10.58 -6.86 -9.08
N VAL A 82 10.76 -5.70 -9.72
CA VAL A 82 12.07 -5.08 -9.86
C VAL A 82 12.67 -4.72 -8.49
N ASP A 83 11.86 -4.15 -7.59
CA ASP A 83 12.34 -3.80 -6.25
C ASP A 83 12.73 -5.04 -5.44
N LYS A 84 11.87 -6.06 -5.37
CA LYS A 84 12.03 -7.21 -4.46
C LYS A 84 12.85 -8.35 -5.02
N CYS A 85 12.97 -8.48 -6.34
CA CYS A 85 13.75 -9.54 -6.99
C CYS A 85 15.13 -9.09 -7.46
N TYR A 86 15.30 -7.80 -7.78
CA TYR A 86 16.55 -7.30 -8.36
C TYR A 86 17.26 -6.34 -7.40
N ASN A 87 16.54 -5.34 -6.88
CA ASN A 87 17.19 -4.26 -6.13
C ASN A 87 17.42 -4.60 -4.65
N GLU A 88 16.59 -5.44 -4.07
CA GLU A 88 16.66 -5.81 -2.66
C GLU A 88 17.64 -6.96 -2.43
N LEU A 89 18.85 -6.62 -1.98
CA LEU A 89 19.95 -7.58 -1.77
C LEU A 89 20.18 -7.95 -0.30
N THR A 90 19.38 -7.40 0.64
CA THR A 90 19.72 -7.43 2.07
C THR A 90 18.88 -8.38 2.93
N TYR A 91 17.70 -8.82 2.45
CA TYR A 91 16.78 -9.65 3.25
C TYR A 91 16.93 -11.14 2.98
N PHE A 92 17.10 -11.48 1.71
CA PHE A 92 17.21 -12.84 1.23
C PHE A 92 18.43 -12.92 0.34
N ASN A 93 19.16 -14.03 0.44
CA ASN A 93 20.25 -14.31 -0.49
C ASN A 93 19.68 -14.61 -1.88
N GLU A 94 20.56 -14.73 -2.89
CA GLU A 94 20.14 -14.97 -4.28
C GLU A 94 19.36 -16.28 -4.47
N GLU A 95 19.63 -17.30 -3.65
CA GLU A 95 18.97 -18.61 -3.73
C GLU A 95 17.54 -18.60 -3.17
N GLU A 96 17.28 -17.75 -2.17
CA GLU A 96 15.97 -17.63 -1.53
C GLU A 96 15.08 -16.59 -2.22
N ARG A 97 15.70 -15.50 -2.68
CA ARG A 97 14.99 -14.36 -3.22
C ARG A 97 14.16 -14.77 -4.43
N CYS A 98 12.94 -14.24 -4.46
CA CYS A 98 11.92 -14.48 -5.46
C CYS A 98 11.62 -15.96 -5.65
N PHE A 99 11.47 -16.63 -4.50
CA PHE A 99 11.19 -18.06 -4.40
C PHE A 99 12.27 -18.94 -5.05
N GLY A 100 13.50 -18.43 -5.15
CA GLY A 100 14.60 -19.08 -5.86
C GLY A 100 14.49 -19.08 -7.39
N CYS A 101 13.57 -18.30 -7.96
CA CYS A 101 13.39 -18.18 -9.40
C CYS A 101 14.47 -17.32 -10.09
N LYS A 102 15.36 -16.67 -9.33
CA LYS A 102 16.40 -15.77 -9.84
C LYS A 102 15.78 -14.69 -10.73
N TYR A 103 16.03 -14.74 -12.05
CA TYR A 103 15.56 -13.78 -13.03
C TYR A 103 14.37 -14.28 -13.88
N ASP A 104 13.85 -15.47 -13.59
CA ASP A 104 12.70 -16.04 -14.29
C ASP A 104 11.39 -15.48 -13.71
N MET A 105 10.77 -14.56 -14.46
CA MET A 105 9.47 -13.98 -14.09
C MET A 105 8.32 -15.00 -14.18
N GLY A 106 8.39 -15.96 -15.10
CA GLY A 106 7.38 -17.01 -15.25
C GLY A 106 7.34 -17.90 -14.01
N CYS A 107 8.51 -18.40 -13.59
CA CYS A 107 8.67 -19.13 -12.34
C CYS A 107 8.14 -18.32 -11.14
N PHE A 108 8.50 -17.04 -11.04
CA PHE A 108 8.04 -16.19 -9.95
C PHE A 108 6.51 -16.06 -9.91
N LEU A 109 5.88 -15.85 -11.08
CA LEU A 109 4.43 -15.75 -11.20
C LEU A 109 3.72 -17.03 -10.77
N GLU A 110 4.22 -18.20 -11.16
CA GLU A 110 3.67 -19.50 -10.78
C GLU A 110 3.73 -19.73 -9.25
N LYS A 111 4.88 -19.41 -8.64
CA LYS A 111 5.06 -19.51 -7.19
C LYS A 111 4.18 -18.51 -6.44
N LEU A 112 4.08 -17.28 -6.95
CA LEU A 112 3.23 -16.23 -6.38
C LEU A 112 1.75 -16.61 -6.46
N GLN A 113 1.29 -17.15 -7.59
CA GLN A 113 -0.08 -17.64 -7.76
C GLN A 113 -0.38 -18.77 -6.76
N THR A 114 0.55 -19.71 -6.61
CA THR A 114 0.44 -20.80 -5.63
C THR A 114 0.31 -20.25 -4.20
N LEU A 115 1.14 -19.26 -3.84
CA LEU A 115 1.06 -18.57 -2.55
C LEU A 115 -0.29 -17.87 -2.34
N PHE A 116 -0.86 -17.24 -3.38
CA PHE A 116 -2.18 -16.63 -3.31
C PHE A 116 -3.29 -17.66 -3.10
N LEU A 117 -3.24 -18.80 -3.78
CA LEU A 117 -4.19 -19.89 -3.57
C LEU A 117 -4.10 -20.45 -2.15
N HIS A 118 -2.89 -20.61 -1.62
CA HIS A 118 -2.71 -21.00 -0.22
C HIS A 118 -3.29 -19.96 0.74
N ASN A 119 -3.14 -18.66 0.45
CA ASN A 119 -3.70 -17.60 1.29
C ASN A 119 -5.23 -17.62 1.31
N VAL A 120 -5.86 -17.74 0.14
CA VAL A 120 -7.32 -17.85 0.03
C VAL A 120 -7.85 -19.09 0.75
N ARG A 121 -7.10 -20.20 0.70
CA ARG A 121 -7.44 -21.45 1.41
C ARG A 121 -7.06 -21.46 2.88
N MET A 122 -6.45 -20.38 3.40
CA MET A 122 -5.93 -20.29 4.78
C MET A 122 -4.90 -21.39 5.12
N THR A 123 -4.07 -21.78 4.16
CA THR A 123 -3.06 -22.85 4.28
C THR A 123 -1.62 -22.34 4.14
N VAL A 124 -1.41 -21.02 4.17
CA VAL A 124 -0.07 -20.42 4.13
C VAL A 124 0.70 -20.82 5.38
N ASP A 125 1.93 -21.30 5.20
CA ASP A 125 2.89 -21.40 6.29
C ASP A 125 3.38 -20.01 6.67
N TRP A 126 2.70 -19.41 7.65
CA TRP A 126 3.06 -18.10 8.18
C TRP A 126 4.36 -18.11 8.97
N LYS A 127 5.05 -19.24 9.20
CA LYS A 127 6.41 -19.22 9.77
C LYS A 127 7.46 -18.90 8.71
N ASN A 128 7.13 -19.06 7.42
CA ASN A 128 8.04 -18.77 6.34
C ASN A 128 8.11 -17.24 6.08
N PRO A 129 9.28 -16.59 6.31
CA PRO A 129 9.42 -15.14 6.12
C PRO A 129 9.28 -14.71 4.65
N ILE A 130 9.64 -15.59 3.71
CA ILE A 130 9.51 -15.33 2.27
C ILE A 130 8.04 -15.19 1.88
N TYR A 131 7.18 -16.06 2.41
CA TYR A 131 5.73 -16.03 2.13
C TYR A 131 5.08 -14.77 2.68
N GLN A 132 5.40 -14.39 3.92
CA GLN A 132 4.94 -13.13 4.49
C GLN A 132 5.40 -11.93 3.67
N HIS A 133 6.69 -11.91 3.31
CA HIS A 133 7.29 -10.81 2.58
C HIS A 133 6.61 -10.62 1.22
N TYR A 134 6.45 -11.69 0.43
CA TYR A 134 5.85 -11.59 -0.90
C TYR A 134 4.33 -11.38 -0.88
N LEU A 135 3.59 -11.97 0.06
CA LEU A 135 2.16 -11.63 0.22
C LEU A 135 2.00 -10.13 0.51
N ARG A 136 2.79 -9.57 1.41
CA ARG A 136 2.71 -8.16 1.77
C ARG A 136 2.98 -7.21 0.60
N HIS A 137 3.87 -7.57 -0.33
CA HIS A 137 4.23 -6.69 -1.47
C HIS A 137 3.40 -6.92 -2.73
N PHE A 138 2.90 -8.15 -2.94
CA PHE A 138 2.29 -8.53 -4.21
C PHE A 138 0.81 -8.88 -4.10
N ALA A 139 0.25 -9.10 -2.90
CA ALA A 139 -1.17 -9.40 -2.75
C ALA A 139 -2.04 -8.36 -3.48
N PRO A 140 -3.17 -8.78 -4.08
CA PRO A 140 -4.11 -7.87 -4.70
C PRO A 140 -4.46 -6.70 -3.78
N GLN A 141 -4.50 -5.49 -4.33
CA GLN A 141 -4.80 -4.28 -3.55
C GLN A 141 -6.17 -4.37 -2.86
N THR A 142 -7.10 -5.12 -3.44
CA THR A 142 -8.44 -5.35 -2.90
C THR A 142 -8.45 -6.21 -1.63
N TRP A 143 -7.36 -6.90 -1.30
CA TRP A 143 -7.22 -7.70 -0.08
C TRP A 143 -6.91 -6.86 1.16
N TYR A 144 -6.53 -5.60 0.96
CA TYR A 144 -6.23 -4.64 2.03
C TYR A 144 -7.49 -3.86 2.43
N CYS A 145 -7.36 -3.09 3.52
CA CYS A 145 -8.27 -1.98 3.84
C CYS A 145 -9.74 -2.36 4.11
N GLU A 146 -10.05 -3.65 4.27
CA GLU A 146 -11.42 -4.14 4.48
C GLU A 146 -12.44 -3.58 3.46
N PHE A 147 -12.01 -3.40 2.20
CA PHE A 147 -12.86 -2.76 1.18
C PHE A 147 -14.21 -3.44 1.01
N LYS A 148 -14.31 -4.77 1.20
CA LYS A 148 -15.58 -5.50 1.16
C LYS A 148 -16.66 -4.86 2.05
N LYS A 149 -16.29 -4.30 3.21
CA LYS A 149 -17.21 -3.67 4.17
C LYS A 149 -17.21 -2.14 4.11
N HIS A 150 -16.09 -1.54 3.70
CA HIS A 150 -15.83 -0.12 3.92
C HIS A 150 -15.46 0.67 2.67
N LYS A 151 -15.51 0.08 1.46
CA LYS A 151 -15.12 0.73 0.20
C LYS A 151 -15.73 2.13 0.01
N SER A 152 -17.03 2.30 0.30
CA SER A 152 -17.74 3.58 0.13
C SER A 152 -17.27 4.70 1.06
N LYS A 153 -16.49 4.38 2.11
CA LYS A 153 -15.93 5.37 3.04
C LYS A 153 -14.59 5.94 2.58
N TYR A 154 -13.96 5.35 1.57
CA TYR A 154 -12.63 5.74 1.12
C TYR A 154 -12.69 6.80 0.03
N VAL A 155 -11.87 7.83 0.19
CA VAL A 155 -11.39 8.65 -0.93
C VAL A 155 -10.26 7.89 -1.62
N PHE A 156 -10.38 7.68 -2.93
CA PHE A 156 -9.35 7.00 -3.73
C PHE A 156 -8.47 8.04 -4.44
N VAL A 157 -7.19 8.04 -4.10
CA VAL A 157 -6.17 8.79 -4.84
C VAL A 157 -5.56 7.85 -5.89
N HIS A 158 -5.61 8.23 -7.15
CA HIS A 158 -5.09 7.41 -8.24
C HIS A 158 -3.64 7.78 -8.54
N TYR A 159 -2.74 6.82 -8.33
CA TYR A 159 -1.33 6.99 -8.65
C TYR A 159 -1.13 7.03 -10.17
N ASN A 160 -0.48 8.09 -10.64
CA ASN A 160 -0.05 8.28 -12.01
C ASN A 160 1.45 8.60 -12.06
N ASN A 161 2.13 8.15 -13.10
CA ASN A 161 3.56 8.45 -13.33
C ASN A 161 3.76 9.78 -14.07
N GLY A 162 4.99 10.29 -14.02
CA GLY A 162 5.40 11.48 -14.76
C GLY A 162 5.14 12.79 -14.00
N PRO A 163 5.58 13.94 -14.54
CA PRO A 163 5.45 15.25 -13.88
C PRO A 163 4.00 15.60 -13.54
N ASN A 164 3.09 15.49 -14.52
CA ASN A 164 1.66 15.76 -14.32
C ASN A 164 1.03 14.79 -13.30
N GLY A 165 1.48 13.53 -13.28
CA GLY A 165 1.01 12.54 -12.31
C GLY A 165 1.49 12.84 -10.89
N THR A 166 2.73 13.33 -10.75
CA THR A 166 3.32 13.72 -9.47
C THR A 166 2.59 14.92 -8.87
N GLU A 167 2.35 15.95 -9.69
CA GLU A 167 1.58 17.13 -9.33
C GLU A 167 0.15 16.77 -8.94
N GLY A 168 -0.55 15.98 -9.76
CA GLY A 168 -1.93 15.59 -9.49
C GLY A 168 -2.08 14.83 -8.17
N ILE A 169 -1.15 13.93 -7.82
CA ILE A 169 -1.18 13.24 -6.52
C ILE A 169 -0.90 14.21 -5.37
N ALA A 170 0.06 15.13 -5.52
CA ALA A 170 0.36 16.12 -4.49
C ALA A 170 -0.85 17.02 -4.21
N ASP A 171 -1.56 17.44 -5.27
CA ASP A 171 -2.79 18.23 -5.18
C ASP A 171 -3.93 17.44 -4.53
N ASP A 172 -4.09 16.16 -4.86
CA ASP A 172 -5.12 15.32 -4.23
C ASP A 172 -4.83 15.09 -2.74
N PHE A 173 -3.56 14.94 -2.36
CA PHE A 173 -3.17 14.90 -0.95
C PHE A 173 -3.47 16.22 -0.24
N ASP A 174 -3.16 17.37 -0.87
CA ASP A 174 -3.45 18.69 -0.30
C ASP A 174 -4.94 18.88 -0.03
N LYS A 175 -5.82 18.53 -0.97
CA LYS A 175 -7.28 18.58 -0.80
C LYS A 175 -7.76 17.70 0.37
N ILE A 176 -7.23 16.49 0.48
CA ILE A 176 -7.57 15.57 1.58
C ILE A 176 -7.12 16.15 2.93
N PHE A 177 -5.92 16.73 2.98
CA PHE A 177 -5.40 17.34 4.20
C PHE A 177 -6.14 18.63 4.57
N GLU A 178 -6.58 19.39 3.59
CA GLU A 178 -7.45 20.54 3.80
C GLU A 178 -8.79 20.14 4.41
N GLN A 179 -9.44 19.10 3.87
CA GLN A 179 -10.66 18.53 4.43
C GLN A 179 -10.44 18.02 5.86
N ALA A 180 -9.26 17.50 6.15
CA ALA A 180 -8.84 17.07 7.49
C ALA A 180 -8.42 18.23 8.41
N GLN A 181 -8.59 19.48 7.98
CA GLN A 181 -8.28 20.70 8.72
C GLN A 181 -6.78 20.83 9.09
N ILE A 182 -5.89 20.28 8.27
CA ILE A 182 -4.45 20.46 8.45
C ILE A 182 -4.06 21.90 8.05
N PRO A 183 -3.27 22.61 8.88
CA PRO A 183 -2.84 23.98 8.59
C PRO A 183 -2.13 24.14 7.25
N ARG A 184 -2.36 25.28 6.58
CA ARG A 184 -1.87 25.54 5.21
C ARG A 184 -0.35 25.49 5.09
N ASP A 185 0.38 25.95 6.09
CA ASP A 185 1.85 25.95 6.14
C ASP A 185 2.42 24.52 6.17
N ILE A 186 1.80 23.63 6.95
CA ILE A 186 2.13 22.20 7.00
C ILE A 186 1.83 21.54 5.65
N ARG A 187 0.64 21.78 5.10
CA ARG A 187 0.24 21.24 3.79
C ARG A 187 1.16 21.70 2.67
N SER A 188 1.49 22.99 2.62
CA SER A 188 2.41 23.57 1.64
C SER A 188 3.80 22.95 1.71
N THR A 189 4.23 22.55 2.91
CA THR A 189 5.50 21.84 3.10
C THR A 189 5.43 20.42 2.56
N ILE A 190 4.35 19.69 2.84
CA ILE A 190 4.13 18.34 2.31
C ILE A 190 4.07 18.36 0.78
N HIS A 191 3.29 19.27 0.19
CA HIS A 191 3.16 19.41 -1.26
C HIS A 191 4.52 19.65 -1.92
N ARG A 192 5.30 20.63 -1.43
CA ARG A 192 6.64 20.91 -1.94
C ARG A 192 7.60 19.71 -1.83
N GLU A 193 7.56 18.98 -0.72
CA GLU A 193 8.37 17.77 -0.55
C GLU A 193 7.95 16.66 -1.53
N MET A 194 6.63 16.50 -1.76
CA MET A 194 6.10 15.55 -2.74
C MET A 194 6.52 15.92 -4.17
N MET A 195 6.62 17.20 -4.48
CA MET A 195 7.06 17.70 -5.79
C MET A 195 8.59 17.65 -6.00
N SER A 196 9.36 17.31 -4.97
CA SER A 196 10.83 17.29 -5.08
C SER A 196 11.32 16.11 -5.93
N SER A 197 12.43 16.31 -6.65
CA SER A 197 13.07 15.29 -7.50
C SER A 197 13.48 14.01 -6.73
N SER A 198 13.58 14.09 -5.41
CA SER A 198 13.82 12.95 -4.51
C SER A 198 12.67 11.93 -4.53
N LEU A 199 11.44 12.32 -4.88
CA LEU A 199 10.28 11.42 -4.92
C LEU A 199 10.47 10.28 -5.94
N LEU A 200 11.12 10.54 -7.08
CA LEU A 200 11.41 9.53 -8.11
C LEU A 200 12.28 8.39 -7.57
N ILE A 201 13.17 8.70 -6.62
CA ILE A 201 14.00 7.71 -5.93
C ILE A 201 13.14 6.89 -4.96
N TYR A 202 12.13 7.49 -4.31
CA TYR A 202 11.24 6.81 -3.36
C TYR A 202 10.21 5.88 -3.99
N VAL A 203 9.79 6.17 -5.23
CA VAL A 203 8.87 5.30 -5.99
C VAL A 203 9.61 4.06 -6.53
N THR A 204 10.91 4.17 -6.80
CA THR A 204 11.70 3.15 -7.52
C THR A 204 12.81 2.47 -6.70
N ARG A 205 13.23 3.01 -5.54
CA ARG A 205 14.43 2.56 -4.82
C ARG A 205 14.20 2.31 -3.32
N ARG A 206 14.65 1.13 -2.88
CA ARG A 206 14.98 0.67 -1.51
C ARG A 206 13.97 0.98 -0.41
N ARG A 207 13.15 -0.03 -0.09
CA ARG A 207 12.66 -0.26 1.27
C ARG A 207 13.39 -1.45 1.85
N GLN A 208 14.30 -1.18 2.77
CA GLN A 208 14.72 -2.17 3.75
C GLN A 208 13.55 -2.33 4.75
N ASP A 209 13.02 -3.55 4.97
CA ASP A 209 12.08 -3.88 6.06
C ASP A 209 12.46 -3.09 7.34
N VAL A 210 11.53 -2.35 7.97
CA VAL A 210 10.39 -2.85 8.75
C VAL A 210 9.20 -1.86 8.69
N GLY A 211 7.97 -2.38 8.81
CA GLY A 211 6.83 -1.66 9.43
C GLY A 211 6.02 -0.67 8.59
N LEU A 212 4.71 -0.89 8.52
CA LEU A 212 3.72 0.05 7.97
C LEU A 212 3.62 1.33 8.82
N ALA A 213 3.26 2.43 8.19
CA ALA A 213 2.99 3.70 8.83
C ALA A 213 1.74 4.33 8.20
N VAL A 214 0.64 4.03 8.87
CA VAL A 214 -0.52 4.91 8.91
C VAL A 214 -1.10 4.81 10.31
N GLY A 215 -2.08 5.63 10.67
CA GLY A 215 -3.33 5.02 11.09
C GLY A 215 -3.74 3.84 10.20
N VAL A 216 -3.09 2.68 10.39
CA VAL A 216 -3.49 1.29 10.13
C VAL A 216 -2.90 0.49 8.96
N GLU A 217 -2.21 -0.60 9.35
CA GLU A 217 -1.95 -1.82 8.57
C GLU A 217 -3.17 -2.75 8.65
N LEU A 218 -3.62 -3.31 7.53
CA LEU A 218 -4.37 -4.57 7.57
C LEU A 218 -4.01 -5.45 6.38
N ILE A 219 -3.15 -6.43 6.63
CA ILE A 219 -3.40 -7.79 6.15
C ILE A 219 -4.45 -8.33 7.11
N SER A 220 -5.72 -8.25 6.73
CA SER A 220 -6.76 -8.98 7.44
C SER A 220 -6.47 -10.45 7.24
N ARG A 221 -6.49 -11.23 8.33
CA ARG A 221 -6.74 -12.67 8.23
C ARG A 221 -7.96 -12.81 7.32
N CYS A 222 -7.78 -13.33 6.10
CA CYS A 222 -8.90 -13.76 5.28
C CYS A 222 -9.53 -14.97 5.96
N VAL A 223 -10.30 -14.76 7.01
CA VAL A 223 -11.22 -15.76 7.57
C VAL A 223 -12.62 -15.24 7.32
N PRO A 224 -13.28 -15.61 6.22
CA PRO A 224 -14.69 -15.86 6.31
C PRO A 224 -14.87 -17.23 6.99
N PRO A 225 -15.67 -17.36 8.05
CA PRO A 225 -16.28 -18.66 8.34
C PRO A 225 -17.26 -18.90 7.19
N LEU A 226 -16.84 -19.65 6.17
CA LEU A 226 -17.79 -20.20 5.21
C LEU A 226 -18.26 -21.53 5.75
N THR A 227 -19.45 -21.49 6.33
CA THR A 227 -20.37 -22.61 6.31
C THR A 227 -20.48 -23.13 4.88
N HIS A 228 -20.45 -24.45 4.73
CA HIS A 228 -20.52 -25.19 3.47
C HIS A 228 -21.60 -24.66 2.52
N SER A 229 -21.21 -23.88 1.50
CA SER A 229 -21.81 -23.85 0.16
C SER A 229 -21.12 -22.75 -0.66
N VAL A 230 -21.17 -22.88 -1.99
CA VAL A 230 -20.58 -21.98 -2.99
C VAL A 230 -19.09 -22.24 -3.31
N LEU A 231 -18.86 -23.40 -3.93
CA LEU A 231 -17.62 -23.75 -4.64
C LEU A 231 -17.87 -23.94 -6.16
N SER A 232 -18.79 -23.16 -6.77
CA SER A 232 -19.22 -23.40 -8.17
C SER A 232 -19.12 -22.23 -9.16
N GLU A 233 -18.66 -21.03 -8.80
CA GLU A 233 -18.76 -19.89 -9.76
C GLU A 233 -17.45 -19.19 -10.15
N PHE A 234 -16.27 -19.72 -9.81
CA PHE A 234 -15.00 -19.06 -10.17
C PHE A 234 -14.25 -19.67 -11.35
N VAL A 235 -14.88 -20.55 -12.13
CA VAL A 235 -14.32 -21.05 -13.39
C VAL A 235 -15.39 -20.91 -14.46
N LEU A 236 -15.37 -19.77 -15.18
CA LEU A 236 -15.88 -19.51 -16.54
C LEU A 236 -16.37 -18.05 -16.65
N SER A 237 -15.50 -17.16 -17.12
CA SER A 237 -15.89 -16.15 -18.12
C SER A 237 -14.64 -15.45 -18.66
N THR A 238 -14.04 -16.08 -19.66
CA THR A 238 -13.52 -15.32 -20.80
C THR A 238 -14.59 -15.39 -21.89
N ILE A 239 -14.73 -14.30 -22.65
CA ILE A 239 -15.56 -14.11 -23.85
C ILE A 239 -16.99 -13.61 -23.57
N GLY A 240 -17.31 -12.38 -23.98
CA GLY A 240 -18.69 -11.88 -24.09
C GLY A 240 -18.84 -10.36 -23.98
N SER A 241 -18.80 -9.70 -25.12
CA SER A 241 -19.08 -8.29 -25.39
C SER A 241 -20.34 -7.72 -24.70
N CYS A 242 -20.26 -6.52 -24.13
CA CYS A 242 -21.41 -5.64 -23.90
C CYS A 242 -21.28 -4.41 -24.80
N ASN A 243 -22.11 -4.33 -25.83
CA ASN A 243 -22.53 -3.09 -26.47
C ASN A 243 -24.03 -2.96 -26.25
N ASP A 244 -24.43 -1.74 -25.87
CA ASP A 244 -25.79 -1.32 -25.56
C ASP A 244 -26.64 -0.99 -26.80
N HIS A 245 -27.94 -0.82 -26.51
CA HIS A 245 -29.07 -0.26 -27.29
C HIS A 245 -29.97 -1.30 -27.97
N GLY A 246 -31.29 -1.27 -27.83
CA GLY A 246 -32.20 -0.33 -27.18
C GLY A 246 -33.66 -0.70 -27.48
N ALA A 247 -34.54 -0.16 -26.64
CA ALA A 247 -36.01 -0.02 -26.70
C ALA A 247 -36.85 -0.52 -27.90
N ALA A 248 -38.07 -0.91 -27.49
CA ALA A 248 -39.33 -1.20 -28.22
C ALA A 248 -39.57 -2.66 -28.60
#